data_AF-A0A7X8LNI6-F1
#
_entry.id   AF-A0A7X8LNI6-F1
#
_cell.length_a   1.000
_cell.length_b   1.000
_cell.length_c   1.000
_cell.angle_alpha   90.00
_cell.angle_beta   90.00
_cell.angle_gamma   90.00
#
_symmetry.space_group_name_H-M   'P 1'
#
loop_
_entity.id
_entity.type
_entity.pdbx_description
1 polymer ?
#
loop_
_entity_poly.entity_id
_entity_poly.type
_entity_poly.pdbx_seq_one_letter_code
_entity_poly.pdbx_strand_id
1 'polypeptide(L)'
;MASNKWKGAIYSLVLVIIIWQALSWVLKLPIIPSPWAVLINILNIFSSKIQIHLLYSLGRIMGGIALSILLGVPLGFLMGYFEKVDRLLSPLVYFTYPVPKIALLPIIMLLFGLGEASKLIMIVLIVIFQIIITSRDAVKGIPQEIFRSLQSLGANRLQVFKEIIIPASMADVLTATRLALGTAVSILFFTETFGTQYGMGFFIMDAWMRVNYLDMYAGIVILSLMGFLLFTLIDLQEKRISGWR
;
A
#
# COMPACT_ATOMS: atom_id res chain seq x y z
N MET A 1 24.93 2.28 12.33
CA MET A 1 24.44 1.61 11.10
C MET A 1 23.35 2.37 10.32
N ALA A 2 22.52 3.23 10.94
CA ALA A 2 21.48 3.99 10.22
C ALA A 2 22.02 5.02 9.19
N SER A 3 23.17 5.65 9.47
CA SER A 3 23.80 6.65 8.58
C SER A 3 24.16 6.11 7.18
N ASN A 4 24.57 4.84 7.07
CA ASN A 4 24.95 4.25 5.77
C ASN A 4 23.75 3.93 4.87
N LYS A 5 22.59 3.59 5.44
CA LYS A 5 21.37 3.31 4.67
C LYS A 5 20.84 4.57 3.97
N TRP A 6 20.82 5.70 4.67
CA TRP A 6 20.39 6.98 4.10
C TRP A 6 21.34 7.48 3.02
N LYS A 7 22.66 7.31 3.22
CA LYS A 7 23.65 7.60 2.17
C LYS A 7 23.42 6.75 0.92
N GLY A 8 23.21 5.44 1.08
CA GLY A 8 22.90 4.53 -0.04
C GLY A 8 21.64 4.93 -0.81
N ALA A 9 20.57 5.34 -0.13
CA ALA A 9 19.34 5.80 -0.76
C ALA A 9 19.53 7.12 -1.55
N ILE A 10 20.34 8.05 -1.01
CA ILE A 10 20.67 9.29 -1.72
C ILE A 10 21.51 8.99 -2.97
N TYR A 11 22.51 8.11 -2.87
CA TYR A 11 23.32 7.71 -4.03
C TYR A 11 22.48 7.05 -5.12
N SER A 12 21.55 6.15 -4.76
CA SER A 12 20.69 5.51 -5.75
C SER A 12 19.72 6.51 -6.41
N LEU A 13 19.15 7.44 -5.64
CA LEU A 13 18.29 8.50 -6.19
C LEU A 13 19.07 9.40 -7.17
N VAL A 14 20.26 9.84 -6.77
CA VAL A 14 21.13 10.68 -7.62
C VAL A 14 21.52 9.93 -8.89
N LEU A 15 21.84 8.64 -8.80
CA LEU A 15 22.14 7.80 -9.96
C LEU A 15 20.96 7.76 -10.94
N VAL A 16 19.74 7.55 -10.44
CA VAL A 16 18.52 7.52 -11.27
C VAL A 16 18.30 8.87 -11.97
N ILE A 17 18.50 9.98 -11.26
CA ILE A 17 18.35 11.33 -11.84
C ILE A 17 19.42 11.58 -12.92
N ILE A 18 20.67 11.17 -12.69
CA ILE A 18 21.76 11.30 -13.66
C ILE A 18 21.45 10.49 -14.91
N ILE A 19 21.00 9.24 -14.76
CA ILE A 19 20.62 8.38 -15.88
C ILE A 19 19.48 9.01 -16.68
N TRP A 20 18.44 9.52 -16.00
CA TRP A 20 17.31 10.17 -16.68
C TRP A 20 17.75 11.45 -17.41
N GLN A 21 18.60 12.27 -16.80
CA GLN A 21 19.16 13.46 -17.43
C GLN A 21 20.00 13.11 -18.66
N ALA A 22 20.86 12.08 -18.57
CA ALA A 22 21.68 11.62 -19.67
C ALA A 22 20.82 11.11 -20.84
N LEU A 23 19.80 10.30 -20.55
CA LEU A 23 18.85 9.80 -21.55
C LEU A 23 18.08 10.93 -22.23
N SER A 24 17.61 11.93 -21.47
CA SER A 24 16.92 13.10 -22.03
C SER A 24 17.83 13.86 -22.99
N TRP A 25 19.11 14.03 -22.65
CA TRP A 25 20.07 14.76 -23.48
C TRP A 25 20.49 14.00 -24.74
N VAL A 26 20.68 12.68 -24.63
CA VAL A 26 21.08 11.81 -25.76
C VAL A 26 19.94 11.63 -26.74
N LEU A 27 18.72 11.33 -26.25
CA LEU A 27 17.60 10.99 -27.12
C LEU A 27 16.91 12.23 -27.70
N LYS A 28 16.91 13.37 -26.99
CA LYS A 28 16.24 14.64 -27.40
C LYS A 28 14.80 14.45 -27.87
N LEU A 29 14.11 13.43 -27.33
CA LEU A 29 12.73 13.13 -27.67
C LEU A 29 11.77 13.89 -26.73
N PRO A 30 10.67 14.49 -27.25
CA PRO A 30 9.66 15.15 -26.42
C PRO A 30 9.04 14.24 -25.34
N ILE A 31 9.04 12.92 -25.57
CA ILE A 31 8.53 11.91 -24.64
C ILE A 31 9.39 11.71 -23.39
N ILE A 32 10.64 12.21 -23.38
CA ILE A 32 11.56 12.12 -22.25
C ILE A 32 11.99 13.53 -21.85
N PRO A 33 11.11 14.30 -21.18
CA PRO A 33 11.45 15.62 -20.69
C PRO A 33 12.59 15.53 -19.68
N SER A 34 13.37 16.60 -19.57
CA SER A 34 14.45 16.65 -18.58
C SER A 34 13.88 16.66 -17.14
N PRO A 35 14.54 15.99 -16.18
CA PRO A 35 14.15 16.04 -14.77
C PRO A 35 13.97 17.47 -14.25
N TRP A 36 14.81 18.40 -14.68
CA TRP A 36 14.74 19.81 -14.29
C TRP A 36 13.47 20.50 -14.79
N ALA A 37 13.09 20.26 -16.05
CA ALA A 37 11.84 20.78 -16.61
C ALA A 37 10.62 20.21 -15.88
N VAL A 38 10.66 18.93 -15.50
CA VAL A 38 9.58 18.31 -14.71
C VAL A 38 9.47 18.95 -13.32
N LEU A 39 10.59 19.19 -12.63
CA LEU A 39 10.59 19.85 -11.32
C LEU A 39 10.01 21.27 -11.39
N ILE A 40 10.43 22.07 -12.37
CA ILE A 40 9.87 23.41 -12.58
C ILE A 40 8.36 23.31 -12.87
N ASN A 41 7.96 22.37 -13.73
CA ASN A 41 6.55 22.18 -14.05
C ASN A 41 5.74 21.84 -12.79
N ILE A 42 6.22 20.91 -11.97
CA ILE A 42 5.58 20.55 -10.68
C ILE A 42 5.34 21.81 -9.86
N LEU A 43 6.35 22.66 -9.65
CA LEU A 43 6.20 23.88 -8.85
C LEU A 43 5.14 24.84 -9.41
N ASN A 44 5.03 24.94 -10.75
CA ASN A 44 4.06 25.80 -11.41
C ASN A 44 2.62 25.27 -11.32
N ILE A 45 2.43 23.95 -11.44
CA ILE A 45 1.09 23.35 -11.53
C ILE A 45 0.63 22.68 -10.22
N PHE A 46 1.46 22.70 -9.17
CA PHE A 46 1.18 21.96 -7.94
C PHE A 46 -0.14 22.41 -7.31
N SER A 47 -0.25 23.69 -6.96
CA SER A 47 -1.43 24.23 -6.28
C SER A 47 -2.65 24.36 -7.19
N SER A 48 -2.43 24.55 -8.49
CA SER A 48 -3.53 24.78 -9.44
C SER A 48 -4.15 23.49 -9.98
N LYS A 49 -3.36 22.42 -10.13
CA LYS A 49 -3.80 21.14 -10.71
C LYS A 49 -3.52 19.95 -9.79
N ILE A 50 -2.27 19.71 -9.40
CA ILE A 50 -1.86 18.42 -8.80
C ILE A 50 -2.44 18.21 -7.41
N GLN A 51 -2.53 19.27 -6.59
CA GLN A 51 -2.87 19.16 -5.16
C GLN A 51 -4.19 18.43 -4.93
N ILE A 52 -5.23 18.73 -5.71
CA ILE A 52 -6.54 18.08 -5.54
C ILE A 52 -6.44 16.58 -5.87
N HIS A 53 -5.79 16.22 -6.98
CA HIS A 53 -5.60 14.82 -7.37
C HIS A 53 -4.82 14.04 -6.33
N LEU A 54 -3.77 14.65 -5.77
CA LEU A 54 -2.96 14.06 -4.71
C LEU A 54 -3.78 13.77 -3.45
N LEU A 55 -4.62 14.71 -3.01
CA LEU A 55 -5.44 14.55 -1.81
C LEU A 55 -6.47 13.42 -1.96
N TYR A 56 -7.12 13.31 -3.11
CA TYR A 56 -8.05 12.20 -3.38
C TYR A 56 -7.34 10.85 -3.37
N SER A 57 -6.19 10.74 -4.04
CA SER A 57 -5.39 9.51 -4.06
C SER A 57 -4.90 9.11 -2.66
N LEU A 58 -4.42 10.07 -1.88
CA LEU A 58 -3.98 9.85 -0.51
C LEU A 58 -5.15 9.36 0.36
N GLY A 59 -6.31 10.01 0.28
CA GLY A 59 -7.51 9.62 1.01
C GLY A 59 -7.98 8.20 0.67
N ARG A 60 -7.94 7.82 -0.61
CA ARG A 60 -8.31 6.48 -1.09
C ARG A 60 -7.36 5.40 -0.57
N ILE A 61 -6.05 5.64 -0.62
CA ILE A 61 -5.06 4.68 -0.07
C ILE A 61 -5.24 4.53 1.43
N MET A 62 -5.31 5.64 2.17
CA MET A 62 -5.48 5.60 3.61
C MET A 62 -6.78 4.89 4.01
N GLY A 63 -7.90 5.22 3.34
CA GLY A 63 -9.19 4.57 3.58
C GLY A 63 -9.18 3.08 3.26
N GLY A 64 -8.62 2.70 2.10
CA GLY A 64 -8.52 1.31 1.67
C GLY A 64 -7.63 0.46 2.59
N ILE A 65 -6.47 0.99 2.98
CA ILE A 65 -5.55 0.33 3.93
C ILE A 65 -6.23 0.21 5.31
N ALA A 66 -6.84 1.28 5.82
CA ALA A 66 -7.48 1.28 7.13
C ALA A 66 -8.61 0.24 7.19
N LEU A 67 -9.48 0.18 6.17
CA LEU A 67 -10.54 -0.83 6.08
C LEU A 67 -9.96 -2.24 5.96
N SER A 68 -8.88 -2.42 5.21
CA SER A 68 -8.23 -3.74 5.06
C SER A 68 -7.60 -4.22 6.36
N ILE A 69 -7.00 -3.33 7.15
CA ILE A 69 -6.47 -3.67 8.49
C ILE A 69 -7.63 -4.00 9.43
N LEU A 70 -8.67 -3.15 9.44
CA LEU A 70 -9.83 -3.30 10.32
C LEU A 70 -10.55 -4.64 10.12
N LEU A 71 -10.62 -5.13 8.87
CA LEU A 71 -11.26 -6.41 8.55
C LEU A 71 -10.27 -7.58 8.55
N GLY A 72 -9.10 -7.38 7.96
CA GLY A 72 -8.13 -8.43 7.70
C GLY A 72 -7.38 -8.89 8.94
N VAL A 73 -7.01 -7.97 9.85
CA VAL A 73 -6.29 -8.35 11.09
C VAL A 73 -7.18 -9.20 12.01
N PRO A 74 -8.44 -8.81 12.33
CA PRO A 74 -9.29 -9.67 13.15
C PRO A 74 -9.54 -11.04 12.51
N LEU A 75 -9.82 -11.10 11.20
CA LEU A 75 -10.01 -12.37 10.50
C LEU A 75 -8.74 -13.22 10.53
N GLY A 76 -7.58 -12.64 10.26
CA GLY A 76 -6.30 -13.33 10.33
C GLY A 76 -6.00 -13.86 11.73
N PHE A 77 -6.23 -13.06 12.78
CA PHE A 77 -6.05 -13.50 14.16
C PHE A 77 -7.02 -14.61 14.56
N LEU A 78 -8.29 -14.53 14.13
CA LEU A 78 -9.27 -15.60 14.36
C LEU A 78 -8.86 -16.90 13.67
N MET A 79 -8.39 -16.83 12.42
CA MET A 79 -7.86 -17.99 11.70
C MET A 79 -6.57 -18.52 12.35
N GLY A 80 -5.73 -17.65 12.90
CA GLY A 80 -4.49 -18.06 13.55
C GLY A 80 -4.72 -18.76 14.89
N TYR A 81 -5.70 -18.28 15.67
CA TYR A 81 -5.97 -18.77 17.02
C TYR A 81 -6.97 -19.93 17.06
N PHE A 82 -8.01 -19.94 16.20
CA PHE A 82 -9.04 -20.98 16.19
C PHE A 82 -8.88 -21.91 14.99
N GLU A 83 -8.43 -23.15 15.25
CA GLU A 83 -8.23 -24.16 14.20
C GLU A 83 -9.51 -24.46 13.39
N LYS A 84 -10.69 -24.37 14.02
CA LYS A 84 -11.98 -24.53 13.32
C LYS A 84 -12.22 -23.43 12.28
N VAL A 85 -11.88 -22.19 12.61
CA VAL A 85 -12.03 -21.04 11.72
C VAL A 85 -11.01 -21.15 10.58
N ASP A 86 -9.78 -21.53 10.92
CA ASP A 86 -8.73 -21.79 9.94
C ASP A 86 -9.15 -22.85 8.91
N ARG A 87 -9.64 -24.00 9.38
CA ARG A 87 -10.04 -25.12 8.50
C ARG A 87 -11.18 -24.73 7.55
N LEU A 88 -12.07 -23.84 7.98
CA LEU A 88 -13.18 -23.35 7.16
C LEU A 88 -12.75 -22.28 6.15
N LEU A 89 -11.96 -21.29 6.59
CA LEU A 89 -11.64 -20.11 5.78
C LEU A 89 -10.35 -20.26 4.96
N SER A 90 -9.39 -21.09 5.39
CA SER A 90 -8.13 -21.27 4.67
C SER A 90 -8.33 -21.72 3.22
N PRO A 91 -9.17 -22.72 2.90
CA PRO A 91 -9.44 -23.08 1.52
C PRO A 91 -9.95 -21.89 0.69
N LEU A 92 -10.89 -21.12 1.23
CA LEU A 92 -11.43 -19.92 0.56
C LEU A 92 -10.32 -18.91 0.26
N VAL A 93 -9.48 -18.59 1.26
CA VAL A 93 -8.33 -17.68 1.10
C VAL A 93 -7.36 -18.22 0.05
N TYR A 94 -6.99 -19.50 0.10
CA TYR A 94 -6.07 -20.11 -0.86
C TYR A 94 -6.60 -20.12 -2.30
N PHE A 95 -7.89 -20.39 -2.51
CA PHE A 95 -8.49 -20.39 -3.86
C PHE A 95 -8.66 -18.98 -4.42
N THR A 96 -9.00 -18.01 -3.57
CA THR A 96 -9.27 -16.64 -4.00
C THR A 96 -8.00 -15.79 -4.12
N TYR A 97 -6.93 -16.10 -3.37
CA TYR A 97 -5.68 -15.35 -3.38
C TYR A 97 -4.93 -15.28 -4.74
N PRO A 98 -4.89 -16.32 -5.59
CA PRO A 98 -4.22 -16.23 -6.90
C PRO A 98 -5.06 -15.52 -7.97
N VAL A 99 -6.36 -15.30 -7.74
CA VAL A 99 -7.25 -14.66 -8.73
C VAL A 99 -6.77 -13.23 -9.05
N PRO A 100 -6.63 -12.82 -10.31
CA PRO A 100 -6.25 -11.46 -10.65
C PRO A 100 -7.41 -10.50 -10.34
N LYS A 101 -7.48 -10.01 -9.10
CA LYS A 101 -8.64 -9.22 -8.63
C LYS A 101 -8.81 -7.92 -9.40
N ILE A 102 -7.75 -7.40 -10.01
CA ILE A 102 -7.84 -6.24 -10.92
C ILE A 102 -8.79 -6.49 -12.10
N ALA A 103 -8.92 -7.74 -12.56
CA ALA A 103 -9.85 -8.11 -13.62
C ALA A 103 -11.32 -8.01 -13.19
N LEU A 104 -11.60 -7.93 -11.88
CA LEU A 104 -12.94 -7.73 -11.34
C LEU A 104 -13.36 -6.26 -11.34
N LEU A 105 -12.48 -5.34 -11.73
CA LEU A 105 -12.75 -3.89 -11.74
C LEU A 105 -14.06 -3.54 -12.46
N PRO A 106 -14.35 -4.03 -13.68
CA PRO A 106 -15.62 -3.72 -14.36
C PRO A 106 -16.86 -4.19 -13.57
N ILE A 107 -16.78 -5.36 -12.94
CA ILE A 107 -17.88 -5.91 -12.14
C ILE A 107 -18.12 -5.03 -10.92
N ILE A 108 -17.06 -4.64 -10.22
CA ILE A 108 -17.16 -3.74 -9.07
C ILE A 108 -17.71 -2.37 -9.49
N MET A 109 -17.34 -1.87 -10.66
CA MET A 109 -17.88 -0.62 -11.20
C MET A 109 -19.36 -0.72 -11.58
N LEU A 110 -19.82 -1.87 -12.08
CA LEU A 110 -21.24 -2.11 -12.36
C LEU A 110 -22.08 -2.19 -11.08
N LEU A 111 -21.55 -2.84 -10.04
CA LEU A 111 -22.28 -3.05 -8.78
C LEU A 111 -22.28 -1.82 -7.85
N PHE A 112 -21.14 -1.13 -7.75
CA PHE A 112 -20.92 -0.04 -6.79
C PHE A 112 -20.79 1.34 -7.46
N GLY A 113 -20.95 1.39 -8.79
CA GLY A 113 -20.84 2.60 -9.59
C GLY A 113 -19.40 3.07 -9.85
N LEU A 114 -19.30 4.16 -10.60
CA LEU A 114 -18.03 4.77 -11.00
C LEU A 114 -17.39 5.63 -9.90
N GLY A 115 -18.07 5.87 -8.79
CA GLY A 115 -17.61 6.78 -7.73
C GLY A 115 -16.48 6.24 -6.85
N GLU A 116 -16.35 6.82 -5.65
CA GLU A 116 -15.32 6.49 -4.66
C GLU A 116 -15.40 5.05 -4.15
N ALA A 117 -16.61 4.51 -4.02
CA ALA A 117 -16.84 3.18 -3.47
C ALA A 117 -16.12 2.08 -4.25
N SER A 118 -16.18 2.10 -5.58
CA SER A 118 -15.51 1.07 -6.40
C SER A 118 -13.99 1.10 -6.22
N LYS A 119 -13.38 2.27 -6.07
CA LYS A 119 -11.94 2.42 -5.89
C LYS A 119 -11.50 1.89 -4.54
N LEU A 120 -12.21 2.29 -3.47
CA LEU A 120 -11.97 1.79 -2.12
C LEU A 120 -12.13 0.26 -2.03
N ILE A 121 -13.21 -0.28 -2.60
CA ILE A 121 -13.47 -1.72 -2.61
C ILE A 121 -12.36 -2.47 -3.34
N MET A 122 -11.87 -1.95 -4.46
CA MET A 122 -10.79 -2.58 -5.21
C MET A 122 -9.48 -2.62 -4.44
N ILE A 123 -9.13 -1.53 -3.75
CA ILE A 123 -7.94 -1.50 -2.88
C ILE A 123 -8.10 -2.54 -1.76
N VAL A 124 -9.25 -2.54 -1.10
CA VAL A 124 -9.54 -3.50 -0.01
C VAL A 124 -9.46 -4.93 -0.51
N LEU A 125 -10.13 -5.25 -1.61
CA LEU A 125 -10.21 -6.61 -2.15
C LEU A 125 -8.83 -7.19 -2.49
N ILE A 126 -7.88 -6.35 -2.89
CA ILE A 126 -6.54 -6.80 -3.23
C ILE A 126 -5.65 -6.92 -2.00
N VAL A 127 -5.69 -5.92 -1.11
CA VAL A 127 -4.80 -5.85 0.04
C VAL A 127 -5.23 -6.78 1.18
N ILE A 128 -6.54 -6.99 1.37
CA ILE A 128 -7.08 -7.67 2.55
C ILE A 128 -6.50 -9.07 2.73
N PHE A 129 -6.27 -9.82 1.66
CA PHE A 129 -5.74 -11.18 1.75
C PHE A 129 -4.29 -11.21 2.24
N GLN A 130 -3.46 -10.26 1.80
CA GLN A 130 -2.07 -10.16 2.26
C GLN A 130 -2.01 -9.87 3.76
N ILE A 131 -2.93 -9.04 4.26
CA ILE A 131 -3.09 -8.78 5.69
C ILE A 131 -3.57 -10.04 6.42
N ILE A 132 -4.65 -10.69 5.95
CA ILE A 132 -5.21 -11.90 6.58
C ILE A 132 -4.14 -12.99 6.71
N ILE A 133 -3.43 -13.29 5.62
CA ILE A 133 -2.43 -14.37 5.58
C ILE A 133 -1.29 -14.06 6.55
N THR A 134 -0.71 -12.86 6.47
CA THR A 134 0.42 -12.48 7.34
C THR A 134 0.00 -12.43 8.81
N SER A 135 -1.19 -11.89 9.11
CA SER A 135 -1.74 -11.87 10.47
C SER A 135 -1.99 -13.28 11.00
N ARG A 136 -2.55 -14.19 10.19
CA ARG A 136 -2.76 -15.60 10.57
C ARG A 136 -1.44 -16.28 10.90
N ASP A 137 -0.46 -16.13 10.02
CA ASP A 137 0.81 -16.82 10.13
C ASP A 137 1.63 -16.27 11.32
N ALA A 138 1.52 -14.97 11.62
CA ALA A 138 2.10 -14.36 12.82
C ALA A 138 1.56 -14.99 14.11
N VAL A 139 0.24 -15.18 14.22
CA VAL A 139 -0.37 -15.84 15.40
C VAL A 139 0.04 -17.31 15.49
N LYS A 140 0.07 -18.04 14.36
CA LYS A 140 0.50 -19.45 14.33
C LYS A 140 1.98 -19.64 14.64
N GLY A 141 2.81 -18.62 14.40
CA GLY A 141 4.22 -18.62 14.73
C GLY A 141 4.53 -18.49 16.23
N ILE A 142 3.54 -18.15 17.05
CA ILE A 142 3.71 -18.04 18.50
C ILE A 142 3.83 -19.46 19.10
N PRO A 143 4.90 -19.78 19.85
CA PRO A 143 5.09 -21.10 20.46
C PRO A 143 3.89 -21.54 21.31
N GLN A 144 3.46 -22.79 21.13
CA GLN A 144 2.25 -23.29 21.78
C GLN A 144 2.39 -23.35 23.31
N GLU A 145 3.62 -23.45 23.81
CA GLU A 145 3.98 -23.44 25.22
C GLU A 145 3.52 -22.15 25.91
N ILE A 146 3.65 -21.00 25.25
CA ILE A 146 3.24 -19.69 25.80
C ILE A 146 1.73 -19.67 26.08
N PHE A 147 0.93 -20.22 25.16
CA PHE A 147 -0.51 -20.32 25.35
C PHE A 147 -0.87 -21.28 26.49
N ARG A 148 -0.18 -22.42 26.62
CA ARG A 148 -0.42 -23.40 27.69
C ARG A 148 -0.07 -22.83 29.06
N SER A 149 1.07 -22.14 29.19
CA SER A 149 1.50 -21.51 30.45
C SER A 149 0.49 -20.50 30.97
N LEU A 150 -0.07 -19.66 30.10
CA LEU A 150 -1.06 -18.66 30.50
C LEU A 150 -2.43 -19.26 30.82
N GLN A 151 -2.83 -20.32 30.13
CA GLN A 151 -4.03 -21.08 30.50
C GLN A 151 -3.90 -21.72 31.89
N SER A 152 -2.72 -22.23 32.25
CA SER A 152 -2.46 -22.75 33.61
C SER A 152 -2.49 -21.65 34.68
N LEU A 153 -2.17 -20.40 34.33
CA LEU A 153 -2.30 -19.24 35.21
C LEU A 153 -3.74 -18.68 35.27
N GLY A 154 -4.71 -19.31 34.60
CA GLY A 154 -6.11 -18.91 34.62
C GLY A 154 -6.43 -17.73 33.68
N ALA A 155 -5.58 -17.43 32.70
CA ALA A 155 -5.82 -16.34 31.77
C ALA A 155 -7.06 -16.60 30.90
N ASN A 156 -7.96 -15.63 30.84
CA ASN A 156 -9.10 -15.66 29.93
C ASN A 156 -8.67 -15.35 28.49
N ARG A 157 -9.46 -15.77 27.49
CA ARG A 157 -9.21 -15.55 26.06
C ARG A 157 -8.92 -14.09 25.72
N LEU A 158 -9.65 -13.14 26.33
CA LEU A 158 -9.43 -11.71 26.10
C LEU A 158 -8.02 -11.27 26.54
N GLN A 159 -7.50 -11.82 27.64
CA GLN A 159 -6.15 -11.53 28.13
C GLN A 159 -5.11 -12.11 27.18
N VAL A 160 -5.31 -13.35 26.70
CA VAL A 160 -4.44 -13.95 25.68
C VAL A 160 -4.35 -13.08 24.41
N PHE A 161 -5.48 -12.55 23.95
CA PHE A 161 -5.51 -11.67 22.78
C PHE A 161 -4.76 -10.35 23.01
N LYS A 162 -5.03 -9.68 24.13
CA LYS A 162 -4.45 -8.35 24.42
C LYS A 162 -2.98 -8.39 24.81
N GLU A 163 -2.57 -9.39 25.58
CA GLU A 163 -1.23 -9.45 26.19
C GLU A 163 -0.22 -10.24 25.35
N ILE A 164 -0.67 -11.17 24.51
CA ILE A 164 0.22 -12.00 23.69
C ILE A 164 0.01 -11.74 22.21
N ILE A 165 -1.19 -12.00 21.70
CA ILE A 165 -1.43 -12.09 20.26
C ILE A 165 -1.19 -10.74 19.60
N ILE A 166 -1.80 -9.67 20.16
CA ILE A 166 -1.64 -8.32 19.62
C ILE A 166 -0.17 -7.88 19.70
N PRO A 167 0.53 -7.89 20.86
CA PRO A 167 1.92 -7.45 20.94
C PRO A 167 2.88 -8.28 20.09
N ALA A 168 2.75 -9.61 20.10
CA ALA A 168 3.65 -10.50 19.37
C ALA A 168 3.48 -10.39 17.85
N SER A 169 2.26 -10.18 17.37
CA SER A 169 1.94 -10.14 15.93
C SER A 169 2.00 -8.73 15.34
N MET A 170 2.09 -7.67 16.16
CA MET A 170 2.01 -6.28 15.70
C MET A 170 3.10 -5.94 14.66
N ALA A 171 4.33 -6.40 14.89
CA ALA A 171 5.44 -6.15 13.96
C ALA A 171 5.19 -6.78 12.58
N ASP A 172 4.60 -7.98 12.56
CA ASP A 172 4.31 -8.70 11.32
C ASP A 172 3.10 -8.07 10.60
N VAL A 173 2.11 -7.56 11.33
CA VAL A 173 0.99 -6.76 10.77
C VAL A 173 1.48 -5.46 10.15
N LEU A 174 2.42 -4.76 10.79
CA LEU A 174 3.02 -3.54 10.24
C LEU A 174 3.82 -3.86 8.96
N THR A 175 4.57 -4.96 8.96
CA THR A 175 5.27 -5.46 7.78
C THR A 175 4.29 -5.79 6.65
N ALA A 176 3.17 -6.45 6.95
CA ALA A 176 2.11 -6.74 5.98
C ALA A 176 1.52 -5.44 5.39
N THR A 177 1.29 -4.45 6.25
CA THR A 177 0.74 -3.14 5.85
C THR A 177 1.72 -2.38 4.95
N ARG A 178 3.02 -2.42 5.26
CA ARG A 178 4.08 -1.87 4.40
C ARG A 178 4.04 -2.50 3.01
N LEU A 179 4.00 -3.83 2.93
CA LEU A 179 3.95 -4.53 1.63
C LEU A 179 2.67 -4.20 0.87
N ALA A 180 1.54 -4.12 1.60
CA ALA A 180 0.25 -3.74 1.06
C ALA A 180 0.19 -2.31 0.53
N LEU A 181 0.95 -1.36 1.09
CA LEU A 181 1.00 0.00 0.56
C LEU A 181 1.56 0.04 -0.86
N GLY A 182 2.62 -0.74 -1.15
CA GLY A 182 3.22 -0.77 -2.48
C GLY A 182 2.28 -1.32 -3.54
N THR A 183 1.55 -2.38 -3.19
CA THR A 183 0.51 -2.94 -4.05
C THR A 183 -0.65 -1.95 -4.20
N ALA A 184 -1.12 -1.34 -3.10
CA ALA A 184 -2.21 -0.37 -3.11
C ALA A 184 -1.93 0.84 -4.02
N VAL A 185 -0.73 1.43 -3.98
CA VAL A 185 -0.35 2.55 -4.87
C VAL A 185 -0.42 2.13 -6.34
N SER A 186 0.11 0.95 -6.66
CA SER A 186 0.13 0.43 -8.03
C SER A 186 -1.29 0.19 -8.56
N ILE A 187 -2.15 -0.37 -7.73
CA ILE A 187 -3.55 -0.65 -8.07
C ILE A 187 -4.37 0.63 -8.14
N LEU A 188 -4.12 1.56 -7.22
CA LEU A 188 -4.79 2.86 -7.20
C LEU A 188 -4.66 3.52 -8.58
N PHE A 189 -3.46 3.58 -9.14
CA PHE A 189 -3.22 4.10 -10.48
C PHE A 189 -4.18 3.52 -11.54
N PHE A 190 -4.32 2.19 -11.57
CA PHE A 190 -5.24 1.52 -12.49
C PHE A 190 -6.70 1.85 -12.18
N THR A 191 -7.11 1.82 -10.91
CA THR A 191 -8.51 2.06 -10.53
C THR A 191 -8.94 3.51 -10.76
N GLU A 192 -8.01 4.47 -10.65
CA GLU A 192 -8.23 5.89 -10.91
C GLU A 192 -8.18 6.23 -12.39
N THR A 193 -7.74 5.31 -13.25
CA THR A 193 -7.80 5.54 -14.70
C THR A 193 -9.25 5.51 -15.22
N PHE A 194 -10.16 4.81 -14.51
CA PHE A 194 -11.51 4.55 -15.00
C PHE A 194 -12.59 5.24 -14.15
N GLY A 195 -13.42 6.05 -14.81
CA GLY A 195 -14.66 6.58 -14.25
C GLY A 195 -14.47 7.50 -13.06
N THR A 196 -13.38 8.26 -12.98
CA THR A 196 -13.18 9.30 -11.95
C THR A 196 -12.73 10.61 -12.58
N GLN A 197 -12.98 11.71 -11.86
CA GLN A 197 -12.55 13.07 -12.25
C GLN A 197 -11.34 13.54 -11.44
N TYR A 198 -11.03 12.87 -10.32
CA TYR A 198 -9.96 13.25 -9.40
C TYR A 198 -9.11 12.03 -9.04
N GLY A 199 -7.84 12.24 -8.75
CA GLY A 199 -6.84 11.21 -8.50
C GLY A 199 -5.62 11.32 -9.41
N MET A 200 -4.48 10.88 -8.91
CA MET A 200 -3.20 10.91 -9.60
C MET A 200 -3.17 9.97 -10.81
N GLY A 201 -3.82 8.81 -10.75
CA GLY A 201 -3.94 7.91 -11.89
C GLY A 201 -4.72 8.54 -13.05
N PHE A 202 -5.83 9.22 -12.73
CA PHE A 202 -6.57 10.02 -13.70
C PHE A 202 -5.69 11.12 -14.29
N PHE A 203 -5.00 11.91 -13.46
CA PHE A 203 -4.17 13.02 -13.91
C PHE A 203 -3.04 12.57 -14.86
N ILE A 204 -2.38 11.46 -14.56
CA ILE A 204 -1.31 10.90 -15.39
C ILE A 204 -1.88 10.45 -16.75
N MET A 205 -2.99 9.72 -16.74
CA MET A 205 -3.62 9.21 -17.97
C MET A 205 -4.19 10.33 -18.84
N ASP A 206 -4.80 11.33 -18.21
CA ASP A 206 -5.31 12.53 -18.86
C ASP A 206 -4.19 13.36 -19.51
N ALA A 207 -3.06 13.54 -18.83
CA ALA A 207 -1.87 14.16 -19.41
C ALA A 207 -1.28 13.34 -20.56
N TRP A 208 -1.25 12.01 -20.44
CA TRP A 208 -0.80 11.10 -21.48
C TRP A 208 -1.68 11.20 -22.74
N MET A 209 -3.01 11.19 -22.59
CA MET A 209 -3.95 11.35 -23.72
C MET A 209 -3.81 12.70 -24.42
N ARG A 210 -3.45 13.76 -23.69
CA ARG A 210 -3.13 15.08 -24.27
C ARG A 210 -1.73 15.19 -24.87
N VAL A 211 -0.91 14.14 -24.78
CA VAL A 211 0.50 14.17 -25.21
C VAL A 211 1.31 15.22 -24.43
N ASN A 212 0.83 15.62 -23.24
CA ASN A 212 1.56 16.52 -22.36
C ASN A 212 2.46 15.70 -21.43
N TYR A 213 3.65 15.36 -21.95
CA TYR A 213 4.62 14.57 -21.21
C TYR A 213 5.17 15.29 -19.96
N LEU A 214 5.22 16.62 -19.94
CA LEU A 214 5.66 17.36 -18.74
C LEU A 214 4.68 17.15 -17.57
N ASP A 215 3.37 17.26 -17.81
CA ASP A 215 2.35 17.01 -16.79
C ASP A 215 2.31 15.52 -16.43
N MET A 216 2.46 14.62 -17.40
CA MET A 216 2.48 13.17 -17.17
C MET A 216 3.61 12.75 -16.22
N TYR A 217 4.85 13.18 -16.50
CA TYR A 217 5.99 12.88 -15.63
C TYR A 217 5.89 13.59 -14.28
N ALA A 218 5.35 14.82 -14.23
CA ALA A 218 5.07 15.50 -12.97
C ALA A 218 4.12 14.67 -12.09
N GLY A 219 3.07 14.10 -12.67
CA GLY A 219 2.14 13.20 -12.00
C GLY A 219 2.82 11.93 -11.48
N ILE A 220 3.64 11.28 -12.31
CA ILE A 220 4.38 10.06 -11.93
C ILE A 220 5.33 10.33 -10.77
N VAL A 221 6.08 11.43 -10.82
CA VAL A 221 7.02 11.82 -9.75
C VAL A 221 6.28 12.07 -8.44
N ILE A 222 5.17 12.81 -8.47
CA ILE A 222 4.37 13.10 -7.27
C ILE A 222 3.72 11.84 -6.70
N LEU A 223 3.16 10.95 -7.54
CA LEU A 223 2.60 9.68 -7.10
C LEU A 223 3.68 8.78 -6.45
N SER A 224 4.88 8.76 -7.04
CA SER A 224 6.03 8.02 -6.51
C SER A 224 6.51 8.60 -5.17
N LEU A 225 6.58 9.92 -5.05
CA LEU A 225 6.95 10.61 -3.82
C LEU A 225 5.93 10.34 -2.71
N MET A 226 4.63 10.39 -3.04
CA MET A 226 3.54 10.06 -2.11
C MET A 226 3.69 8.62 -1.59
N GLY A 227 3.90 7.66 -2.49
CA GLY A 227 4.17 6.27 -2.10
C GLY A 227 5.37 6.17 -1.16
N PHE A 228 6.51 6.75 -1.54
CA PHE A 228 7.72 6.76 -0.72
C PHE A 228 7.51 7.38 0.68
N LEU A 229 6.78 8.49 0.76
CA LEU A 229 6.44 9.13 2.03
C LEU A 229 5.56 8.21 2.90
N LEU A 230 4.54 7.57 2.33
CA LEU A 230 3.70 6.61 3.04
C LEU A 230 4.52 5.42 3.57
N PHE A 231 5.40 4.86 2.74
CA PHE A 231 6.33 3.80 3.15
C PHE A 231 7.21 4.24 4.33
N THR A 232 7.81 5.44 4.23
CA THR A 232 8.68 5.98 5.28
C THR A 232 7.91 6.20 6.59
N LEU A 233 6.66 6.66 6.51
CA LEU A 233 5.79 6.84 7.68
C LEU A 233 5.50 5.51 8.38
N ILE A 234 5.26 4.43 7.62
CA ILE A 234 5.09 3.08 8.21
C ILE A 234 6.40 2.58 8.82
N ASP A 235 7.55 2.78 8.16
CA ASP A 235 8.86 2.39 8.70
C ASP A 235 9.17 3.05 10.04
N LEU A 236 8.81 4.33 10.18
CA LEU A 236 8.97 5.06 11.43
C LEU A 236 8.05 4.52 12.53
N GLN A 237 6.81 4.17 12.19
CA GLN A 237 5.87 3.55 13.14
C GLN A 237 6.36 2.17 13.57
N GLU A 238 6.83 1.35 12.62
CA GLU A 238 7.38 0.02 12.90
C GLU A 238 8.57 0.10 13.86
N LYS A 239 9.55 1.00 13.61
CA LYS A 239 10.70 1.15 14.52
C LYS A 239 10.32 1.58 15.93
N ARG A 240 9.27 2.40 16.09
CA ARG A 240 8.78 2.80 17.41
C ARG A 240 8.11 1.66 18.15
N ILE A 241 7.32 0.85 17.43
CA ILE A 241 6.52 -0.23 18.02
C ILE A 241 7.35 -1.50 18.23
N SER A 242 8.31 -1.77 17.36
CA SER A 242 9.12 -3.01 17.36
C SER A 242 10.56 -2.83 17.83
N GLY A 243 10.88 -1.70 18.49
CA GLY A 243 12.24 -1.39 18.95
C GLY A 243 12.84 -2.35 20.00
N TRP A 244 12.07 -3.35 20.43
CA TRP A 244 12.49 -4.42 21.34
C TRP A 244 12.93 -5.72 20.64
N ARG A 245 12.76 -5.83 19.31
CA ARG A 245 13.38 -6.87 18.46
C ARG A 245 14.74 -6.37 17.98
#